data_AF-A0A1Q3YZR3-F1
#
_entry.id   AF-A0A1Q3YZR3-F1
#
_cell.length_a   1.000
_cell.length_b   1.000
_cell.length_c   1.000
_cell.angle_alpha   90.00
_cell.angle_beta   90.00
_cell.angle_gamma   90.00
#
_symmetry.space_group_name_H-M   'P 1'
#
loop_
_entity.id
_entity.type
_entity.pdbx_description
1 polymer ?
#
loop_
_entity_poly.entity_id
_entity_poly.type
_entity_poly.pdbx_seq_one_letter_code
_entity_poly.pdbx_strand_id
1 'polypeptide(L)'
;MSSFDDPLTTSVRLVDLYTATRPALRALVELVAPHASRRPCEPAAPGLVAAARPLLATARRLVSREPGGRGLLELREPLDWAGLAASLAFAQAAFGRFERAYRDIDRASLRGYWRTPGVEKYLSKLNGLNEIR
;
A
#
# COMPACT_ATOMS: atom_id res chain seq x y z
N MET A 1 -28.36 8.11 9.00
CA MET A 1 -26.93 8.40 9.18
C MET A 1 -26.14 7.65 8.13
N SER A 2 -26.03 8.21 6.93
CA SER A 2 -25.15 7.69 5.89
C SER A 2 -24.00 8.69 5.76
N SER A 3 -22.91 8.41 6.49
CA SER A 3 -21.63 9.05 6.23
C SER A 3 -21.20 8.56 4.86
N PHE A 4 -21.45 9.35 3.82
CA PHE A 4 -20.71 9.19 2.58
C PHE A 4 -19.25 9.27 2.95
N ASP A 5 -18.51 8.17 2.78
CA ASP A 5 -17.05 8.17 2.88
C ASP A 5 -16.57 9.28 1.96
N ASP A 6 -16.18 10.41 2.55
CA ASP A 6 -15.62 11.51 1.78
C ASP A 6 -14.45 10.93 0.96
N PRO A 7 -14.46 11.06 -0.37
CA PRO A 7 -13.37 10.57 -1.22
C PRO A 7 -12.01 11.11 -0.75
N LEU A 8 -11.99 12.26 -0.07
CA LEU A 8 -10.79 12.83 0.57
C LEU A 8 -10.31 12.00 1.76
N THR A 9 -11.21 11.67 2.69
CA THR A 9 -10.88 10.86 3.89
C THR A 9 -10.38 9.48 3.49
N THR A 10 -10.98 8.88 2.46
CA THR A 10 -10.53 7.60 1.91
C THR A 10 -9.13 7.71 1.29
N SER A 11 -8.86 8.79 0.55
CA SER A 11 -7.57 9.03 -0.11
C SER A 11 -6.43 9.19 0.90
N VAL A 12 -6.64 9.97 1.96
CA VAL A 12 -5.65 10.17 3.04
C VAL A 12 -5.32 8.85 3.74
N ARG A 13 -6.35 8.06 4.12
CA ARG A 13 -6.15 6.76 4.76
C ARG A 13 -5.35 5.78 3.89
N LEU A 14 -5.51 5.82 2.57
CA LEU A 14 -4.75 4.97 1.65
C LEU A 14 -3.28 5.43 1.53
N VAL A 15 -3.02 6.74 1.55
CA VAL A 15 -1.65 7.30 1.56
C VAL A 15 -0.93 6.97 2.87
N ASP A 16 -1.60 7.08 4.03
CA ASP A 16 -1.05 6.70 5.33
C ASP A 16 -0.71 5.21 5.37
N LEU A 17 -1.65 4.38 4.92
CA LEU A 17 -1.48 2.93 4.85
C LEU A 17 -0.29 2.54 3.95
N TYR A 18 -0.18 3.17 2.79
CA TYR A 18 0.98 3.01 1.91
C TYR A 18 2.28 3.40 2.61
N THR A 19 2.32 4.57 3.25
CA THR A 19 3.52 5.14 3.89
C THR A 19 4.00 4.26 5.04
N ALA A 20 3.09 3.78 5.87
CA ALA A 20 3.39 2.87 6.97
C ALA A 20 3.90 1.50 6.48
N THR A 21 3.38 1.01 5.35
CA THR A 21 3.60 -0.38 4.91
C THR A 21 4.80 -0.53 3.97
N ARG A 22 5.14 0.52 3.20
CA ARG A 22 6.20 0.47 2.18
C ARG A 22 7.58 0.05 2.72
N PRO A 23 8.06 0.54 3.89
CA PRO A 23 9.37 0.16 4.41
C PRO A 23 9.44 -1.33 4.75
N ALA A 24 8.40 -1.87 5.39
CA ALA A 24 8.33 -3.28 5.77
C ALA A 24 8.29 -4.19 4.52
N LEU A 25 7.51 -3.82 3.50
CA LEU A 25 7.48 -4.55 2.23
C LEU A 25 8.86 -4.57 1.55
N ARG A 26 9.56 -3.42 1.51
CA ARG A 26 10.89 -3.33 0.92
C ARG A 26 11.89 -4.22 1.67
N ALA A 27 11.92 -4.14 3.00
CA ALA A 27 12.82 -4.96 3.80
C ALA A 27 12.59 -6.46 3.57
N LEU A 28 11.32 -6.87 3.43
CA LEU A 28 10.98 -8.27 3.18
C LEU A 28 11.40 -8.73 1.78
N VAL A 29 11.27 -7.87 0.75
CA VAL A 29 11.79 -8.16 -0.61
C VAL A 29 13.30 -8.36 -0.57
N GLU A 30 14.03 -7.46 0.07
CA GLU A 30 15.50 -7.51 0.20
C GLU A 30 15.96 -8.78 0.93
N LEU A 31 15.20 -9.21 1.95
CA LEU A 31 15.48 -10.44 2.69
C LEU A 31 15.20 -11.72 1.87
N VAL A 32 14.12 -11.73 1.09
CA VAL A 32 13.66 -12.93 0.35
C VAL A 32 14.44 -13.15 -0.95
N ALA A 33 14.87 -12.09 -1.65
CA ALA A 33 15.48 -12.19 -2.97
C ALA A 33 16.74 -13.10 -3.06
N PRO A 34 17.69 -13.08 -2.09
CA PRO A 34 18.84 -13.98 -2.11
C PRO A 34 18.45 -15.45 -1.97
N HIS A 35 17.41 -15.74 -1.19
CA HIS A 35 16.93 -17.11 -1.02
C HIS A 35 16.20 -17.61 -2.25
N ALA A 36 15.34 -16.79 -2.86
CA ALA A 36 14.68 -17.14 -4.12
C ALA A 36 15.67 -17.44 -5.25
N SER A 37 16.81 -16.74 -5.26
CA SER A 37 17.87 -16.99 -6.26
C SER A 37 18.64 -18.30 -6.00
N ARG A 38 18.89 -18.64 -4.73
CA ARG A 38 19.71 -19.80 -4.35
C ARG A 38 18.92 -21.11 -4.27
N ARG A 39 17.65 -21.03 -3.88
CA ARG A 39 16.79 -22.19 -3.58
C ARG A 39 15.33 -21.95 -4.00
N PRO A 40 15.08 -21.71 -5.30
CA PRO A 40 13.78 -21.24 -5.79
C PRO A 40 12.63 -22.18 -5.44
N CYS A 41 12.85 -23.50 -5.53
CA CYS A 41 11.82 -24.52 -5.34
C CYS A 41 11.72 -25.05 -3.90
N GLU A 42 12.57 -24.57 -2.97
CA GLU A 42 12.42 -24.95 -1.56
C GLU A 42 11.21 -24.24 -0.95
N PRO A 43 10.49 -24.89 -0.01
CA PRO A 43 9.44 -24.22 0.74
C PRO A 43 9.95 -22.95 1.42
N ALA A 44 9.21 -21.86 1.28
CA ALA A 44 9.55 -20.62 1.96
C ALA A 44 9.41 -20.78 3.49
N ALA A 45 10.24 -20.06 4.24
CA ALA A 45 10.17 -20.11 5.70
C ALA A 45 8.78 -19.66 6.21
N PRO A 46 8.08 -20.46 7.03
CA PRO A 46 6.70 -20.15 7.46
C PRO A 46 6.55 -18.77 8.13
N GLY A 47 7.55 -18.35 8.92
CA GLY A 47 7.57 -17.03 9.55
C GLY A 47 7.61 -15.87 8.54
N LEU A 48 8.30 -16.05 7.40
CA LEU A 48 8.33 -15.04 6.34
C LEU A 48 7.03 -15.01 5.54
N VAL A 49 6.43 -16.17 5.28
CA VAL A 49 5.10 -16.26 4.68
C VAL A 49 4.06 -15.56 5.57
N ALA A 50 4.11 -15.81 6.88
CA ALA A 50 3.24 -15.15 7.85
C ALA A 50 3.44 -13.62 7.89
N ALA A 51 4.69 -13.14 7.83
CA ALA A 51 4.99 -11.71 7.75
C ALA A 51 4.57 -11.07 6.41
N ALA A 52 4.64 -11.81 5.31
CA ALA A 52 4.25 -11.33 3.98
C ALA A 52 2.73 -11.15 3.85
N ARG A 53 1.92 -12.05 4.43
CA ARG A 53 0.44 -12.04 4.33
C ARG A 53 -0.20 -10.67 4.58
N PRO A 54 0.03 -9.97 5.71
CA PRO A 54 -0.59 -8.66 5.96
C PRO A 54 -0.13 -7.57 4.99
N LEU A 55 1.13 -7.63 4.52
CA LEU A 55 1.69 -6.68 3.56
C LEU A 55 1.04 -6.85 2.17
N LEU A 56 0.87 -8.10 1.73
CA LEU A 56 0.20 -8.43 0.47
C LEU A 56 -1.30 -8.11 0.51
N ALA A 57 -1.95 -8.35 1.66
CA ALA A 57 -3.34 -7.91 1.87
C ALA A 57 -3.46 -6.39 1.79
N THR A 58 -2.49 -5.66 2.32
CA THR A 58 -2.43 -4.20 2.22
C THR A 58 -2.22 -3.74 0.78
N ALA A 59 -1.28 -4.34 0.04
CA ALA A 59 -1.12 -4.10 -1.39
C ALA A 59 -2.43 -4.33 -2.14
N ARG A 60 -3.13 -5.41 -1.83
CA ARG A 60 -4.44 -5.71 -2.43
C ARG A 60 -5.46 -4.63 -2.12
N ARG A 61 -5.51 -4.11 -0.89
CA ARG A 61 -6.42 -2.99 -0.54
C ARG A 61 -6.09 -1.71 -1.31
N LEU A 62 -4.81 -1.43 -1.56
CA LEU A 62 -4.38 -0.25 -2.32
C LEU A 62 -4.73 -0.36 -3.81
N VAL A 63 -4.68 -1.56 -4.40
CA VAL A 63 -5.00 -1.78 -5.83
C VAL A 63 -6.39 -2.39 -6.11
N SER A 64 -7.18 -2.75 -5.09
CA SER A 64 -8.47 -3.46 -5.28
C SER A 64 -9.56 -2.63 -5.95
N ARG A 65 -9.34 -1.31 -6.09
CA ARG A 65 -10.17 -0.38 -6.85
C ARG A 65 -9.79 -0.31 -8.34
N GLU A 66 -8.69 -0.93 -8.76
CA GLU A 66 -8.33 -1.09 -10.18
C GLU A 66 -8.77 -2.47 -10.72
N PRO A 67 -9.49 -2.54 -11.85
CA PRO A 67 -9.85 -3.81 -12.48
C PRO A 67 -8.59 -4.57 -12.94
N GLY A 68 -8.49 -5.87 -12.61
CA GLY A 68 -7.45 -6.79 -13.09
C GLY A 68 -6.34 -7.18 -12.09
N GLY A 69 -6.18 -6.49 -10.95
CA GLY A 69 -5.04 -6.67 -10.04
C GLY A 69 -5.17 -7.73 -8.93
N ARG A 70 -6.31 -8.41 -8.81
CA ARG A 70 -6.68 -9.19 -7.60
C ARG A 70 -6.00 -10.57 -7.48
N GLY A 71 -5.71 -11.24 -8.59
CA GLY A 71 -5.24 -12.64 -8.59
C GLY A 71 -3.79 -12.82 -8.13
N LEU A 72 -2.90 -11.86 -8.41
CA LEU A 72 -1.47 -11.95 -8.13
C LEU A 72 -1.09 -11.61 -6.67
N LEU A 73 -2.08 -11.22 -5.85
CA LEU A 73 -1.91 -10.87 -4.43
C LEU A 73 -2.53 -11.90 -3.48
N GLU A 74 -3.10 -12.98 -4.03
CA GLU A 74 -3.55 -14.13 -3.26
C GLU A 74 -2.38 -15.11 -3.14
N LEU A 75 -1.80 -15.21 -1.94
CA LEU A 75 -0.89 -16.30 -1.62
C LEU A 75 -1.70 -17.60 -1.58
N ARG A 76 -1.50 -18.49 -2.55
CA ARG A 76 -1.97 -19.88 -2.49
C ARG A 76 -0.80 -20.75 -2.06
N GLU A 77 -0.99 -21.51 -0.99
CA GLU A 77 0.00 -22.47 -0.50
C GLU A 77 -0.11 -23.82 -1.24
N PRO A 78 0.97 -24.60 -1.33
CA PRO A 78 2.31 -24.35 -0.78
C PRO A 78 3.10 -23.29 -1.59
N LEU A 79 3.79 -22.39 -0.88
CA LEU A 79 4.55 -21.29 -1.46
C LEU A 79 6.06 -21.56 -1.31
N ASP A 80 6.74 -21.69 -2.44
CA ASP A 80 8.21 -21.80 -2.48
C ASP A 80 8.86 -20.40 -2.43
N TRP A 81 10.20 -20.35 -2.32
CA TRP A 81 10.92 -19.08 -2.27
C TRP A 81 10.70 -18.24 -3.53
N ALA A 82 10.63 -18.88 -4.71
CA ALA A 82 10.37 -18.20 -5.97
C ALA A 82 8.97 -17.54 -5.98
N GLY A 83 7.94 -18.27 -5.55
CA GLY A 83 6.57 -17.80 -5.43
C GLY A 83 6.44 -16.66 -4.43
N LEU A 84 7.10 -16.77 -3.27
CA LEU A 84 7.11 -15.69 -2.28
C LEU A 84 7.77 -14.42 -2.84
N ALA A 85 8.92 -14.55 -3.50
CA ALA A 85 9.61 -13.43 -4.12
C ALA A 85 8.74 -12.77 -5.22
N ALA A 86 8.09 -13.57 -6.06
CA ALA A 86 7.21 -13.08 -7.11
C ALA A 86 6.02 -12.29 -6.55
N SER A 87 5.37 -12.80 -5.50
CA SER A 87 4.26 -12.09 -4.84
C SER A 87 4.71 -10.76 -4.21
N LEU A 88 5.87 -10.75 -3.54
CA LEU A 88 6.41 -9.52 -2.95
C LEU A 88 6.83 -8.50 -4.01
N ALA A 89 7.46 -8.93 -5.10
CA ALA A 89 7.81 -8.07 -6.23
C ALA A 89 6.55 -7.49 -6.89
N PHE A 90 5.50 -8.29 -7.06
CA PHE A 90 4.22 -7.81 -7.58
C PHE A 90 3.59 -6.75 -6.66
N ALA A 91 3.61 -6.97 -5.34
CA ALA A 91 3.14 -5.99 -4.37
C ALA A 91 3.96 -4.69 -4.41
N GLN A 92 5.28 -4.75 -4.58
CA GLN A 92 6.12 -3.57 -4.73
C GLN A 92 5.78 -2.79 -6.01
N ALA A 93 5.53 -3.50 -7.11
CA ALA A 93 5.08 -2.88 -8.36
C ALA A 93 3.69 -2.22 -8.21
N ALA A 94 2.78 -2.86 -7.47
CA ALA A 94 1.47 -2.31 -7.13
C ALA A 94 1.58 -1.02 -6.31
N PHE A 95 2.46 -0.99 -5.30
CA PHE A 95 2.79 0.21 -4.53
C PHE A 95 3.32 1.33 -5.43
N GLY A 96 4.18 1.02 -6.40
CA GLY A 96 4.69 1.99 -7.36
C GLY A 96 3.62 2.55 -8.31
N ARG A 97 2.64 1.74 -8.72
CA ARG A 97 1.48 2.22 -9.49
C ARG A 97 0.61 3.15 -8.67
N PHE A 98 0.29 2.77 -7.43
CA PHE A 98 -0.46 3.62 -6.49
C PHE A 98 0.21 4.98 -6.28
N GLU A 99 1.51 4.99 -5.98
CA GLU A 99 2.29 6.23 -5.78
C GLU A 99 2.24 7.15 -7.02
N ARG A 100 2.38 6.59 -8.23
CA ARG A 100 2.28 7.37 -9.48
C ARG A 100 0.89 7.95 -9.69
N ALA A 101 -0.15 7.10 -9.62
CA ALA A 101 -1.53 7.53 -9.82
C ALA A 101 -1.93 8.65 -8.86
N TYR A 102 -1.54 8.55 -7.58
CA TYR A 102 -1.84 9.59 -6.59
C TYR A 102 -1.03 10.87 -6.78
N ARG A 103 0.23 10.78 -7.22
CA ARG A 103 1.02 11.97 -7.57
C ARG A 103 0.47 12.71 -8.80
N ASP A 104 -0.06 11.98 -9.77
CA ASP A 104 -0.70 12.57 -10.94
C ASP A 104 -2.00 13.29 -10.55
N ILE A 105 -2.82 12.68 -9.66
CA ILE A 105 -3.99 13.33 -9.05
C ILE A 105 -3.58 14.57 -8.28
N ASP A 106 -2.51 14.53 -7.49
CA ASP A 106 -2.01 15.69 -6.72
C ASP A 106 -1.58 16.84 -7.62
N ARG A 107 -0.91 16.53 -8.72
CA ARG A 107 -0.47 17.52 -9.69
C ARG A 107 -1.67 18.16 -10.41
N ALA A 108 -2.68 17.36 -10.75
CA ALA A 108 -3.88 17.84 -11.44
C ALA A 108 -4.85 18.60 -10.53
N SER A 109 -4.94 18.23 -9.25
CA SER A 109 -5.96 18.77 -8.33
C SER A 109 -5.49 19.94 -7.47
N LEU A 110 -4.20 20.27 -7.45
CA LEU A 110 -3.57 21.26 -6.53
C LEU A 110 -3.79 20.95 -5.03
N ARG A 111 -4.34 19.78 -4.67
CA ARG A 111 -4.74 19.44 -3.29
C ARG A 111 -3.61 18.85 -2.44
N GLY A 112 -2.53 18.35 -3.04
CA GLY A 112 -1.28 18.03 -2.34
C GLY A 112 -1.37 16.94 -1.25
N TYR A 113 -2.11 15.86 -1.49
CA TYR A 113 -2.26 14.71 -0.61
C TYR A 113 -0.92 14.08 -0.19
N TRP A 114 0.08 14.02 -1.08
CA TRP A 114 1.45 13.57 -0.78
C TRP A 114 2.35 14.63 -0.12
N ARG A 115 1.99 15.91 -0.23
CA ARG A 115 2.82 17.06 0.20
C ARG A 115 2.45 17.61 1.57
N THR A 116 1.48 17.03 2.25
CA THR A 116 1.01 17.56 3.52
C THR A 116 1.58 16.71 4.67
N PRO A 117 2.74 17.05 5.26
CA PRO A 117 2.99 16.66 6.63
C PRO A 117 1.95 17.38 7.50
N GLY A 118 1.02 16.62 8.08
CA GLY A 118 -0.01 17.18 8.96
C GLY A 118 -1.28 17.63 8.23
N VAL A 119 -2.27 16.73 8.25
CA VAL A 119 -3.71 17.04 8.24
C VAL A 119 -4.09 18.20 9.20
N GLU A 120 -3.21 18.57 10.13
CA GLU A 120 -3.35 19.66 11.11
C GLU A 120 -3.65 21.03 10.48
N LYS A 121 -3.06 21.41 9.35
CA LYS A 121 -3.30 22.76 8.78
C LYS A 121 -4.69 22.88 8.12
N TYR A 122 -5.25 21.77 7.65
CA TYR A 122 -6.58 21.74 7.03
C TYR A 122 -7.68 21.75 8.10
N LEU A 123 -7.45 21.12 9.26
CA LEU A 123 -8.34 21.18 10.42
C LEU A 123 -8.27 22.52 11.16
N SER A 124 -7.11 23.18 11.27
CA SER A 124 -7.02 24.54 11.82
C SER A 124 -7.80 25.57 11.01
N LYS A 125 -7.89 25.41 9.67
CA LYS A 125 -8.69 26.29 8.80
C LYS A 125 -10.20 26.02 8.89
N LEU A 126 -10.59 24.77 9.15
CA LEU A 126 -11.99 24.40 9.37
C LEU A 126 -12.49 24.83 10.77
N ASN A 127 -11.65 24.77 11.80
CA ASN A 127 -11.98 25.28 13.13
C ASN A 127 -11.92 26.81 13.22
N GLY A 128 -11.04 27.48 12.47
CA GLY A 128 -11.00 28.95 12.40
C GLY A 128 -12.18 29.60 11.65
N LEU A 129 -13.01 28.81 10.96
CA LEU A 129 -14.26 29.28 10.32
C LEU A 129 -15.50 29.14 11.21
N ASN A 130 -15.38 28.47 12.36
CA ASN A 130 -16.47 28.32 13.35
C ASN A 130 -16.41 29.32 14.51
N GLU A 131 -15.35 30.15 14.60
CA GLU A 131 -15.28 31.27 15.57
C GLU A 131 -15.79 32.60 15.00
N ILE A 132 -16.37 32.59 13.79
CA ILE A 132 -17.11 33.71 13.22
C ILE A 132 -18.57 33.27 13.05
N ARG A 133 -19.27 33.07 14.17
CA ARG A 133 -20.73 33.16 14.22
C ARG A 133 -21.23 33.41 15.63
#